data_AF-A0A660VI22-F1
#
_entry.id   AF-A0A660VI22-F1
#
_cell.length_a   1.000
_cell.length_b   1.000
_cell.length_c   1.000
_cell.angle_alpha   90.00
_cell.angle_beta   90.00
_cell.angle_gamma   90.00
#
_symmetry.space_group_name_H-M   'P 1'
#
loop_
_entity.id
_entity.type
_entity.pdbx_description
1 polymer ?
#
loop_
_entity_poly.entity_id
_entity_poly.type
_entity_poly.pdbx_seq_one_letter_code
_entity_poly.pdbx_strand_id
1 'polypeptide(L)'
;MPKPDAPTVDWIARTAHEVNRAYCAALGDDSQLPWDEAPEWQRTSVIRGVVFHVQHPQAGPEDSHESWMREKRSAGWAYGEVKDADAKTHPCLVPFEQLAPSQQAKDYIFRAIVHQLTDSLPTTGGDSQ
;
A
#
# COMPACT_ATOMS: atom_id res chain seq x y z
N MET A 1 6.38 9.19 -16.16
CA MET A 1 5.50 8.54 -17.17
C MET A 1 4.24 9.37 -17.34
N PRO A 2 3.66 9.46 -18.55
CA PRO A 2 2.37 10.10 -18.76
C PRO A 2 1.26 9.32 -18.05
N LYS A 3 0.18 10.02 -17.65
CA LYS A 3 -1.03 9.41 -17.11
C LYS A 3 -1.64 8.47 -18.17
N PRO A 4 -1.90 7.19 -17.87
CA PRO A 4 -2.49 6.28 -18.83
C PRO A 4 -3.97 6.62 -19.05
N ASP A 5 -4.51 6.25 -20.21
CA ASP A 5 -5.93 6.45 -20.56
C ASP A 5 -6.87 5.62 -19.66
N ALA A 6 -6.40 4.48 -19.15
CA ALA A 6 -7.04 3.70 -18.10
C ALA A 6 -6.01 3.31 -17.02
N PRO A 7 -6.36 3.37 -15.72
CA PRO A 7 -5.42 3.07 -14.66
C PRO A 7 -5.05 1.57 -14.66
N THR A 8 -3.76 1.24 -14.59
CA THR A 8 -3.30 -0.15 -14.37
C THR A 8 -2.97 -0.36 -12.89
N VAL A 9 -2.90 -1.61 -12.43
CA VAL A 9 -2.48 -1.95 -11.05
C VAL A 9 -1.14 -1.29 -10.71
N ASP A 10 -0.16 -1.36 -11.62
CA ASP A 10 1.15 -0.73 -11.42
C ASP A 10 1.08 0.79 -11.31
N TRP A 11 0.21 1.43 -12.10
CA TRP A 11 0.02 2.87 -12.06
C TRP A 11 -0.68 3.31 -10.76
N ILE A 12 -1.68 2.56 -10.31
CA ILE A 12 -2.34 2.79 -9.01
C ILE A 12 -1.34 2.59 -7.87
N ALA A 13 -0.53 1.53 -7.92
CA ALA A 13 0.49 1.23 -6.91
C ALA A 13 1.53 2.35 -6.81
N ARG A 14 2.05 2.82 -7.96
CA ARG A 14 2.94 3.99 -8.03
C ARG A 14 2.28 5.22 -7.41
N THR A 15 1.03 5.50 -7.77
CA THR A 15 0.30 6.67 -7.27
C THR A 15 0.14 6.61 -5.76
N ALA A 16 -0.30 5.46 -5.23
CA ALA A 16 -0.47 5.25 -3.80
C ALA A 16 0.86 5.35 -3.03
N HIS A 17 1.96 4.81 -3.59
CA HIS A 17 3.31 4.96 -3.01
C HIS A 17 3.76 6.42 -2.96
N GLU A 18 3.62 7.18 -4.06
CA GLU A 18 4.05 8.58 -4.07
C GLU A 18 3.22 9.46 -3.14
N VAL A 19 1.92 9.20 -2.99
CA VAL A 19 1.09 9.92 -2.00
C VAL A 19 1.50 9.55 -0.59
N ASN A 20 1.74 8.26 -0.29
CA ASN A 20 2.24 7.83 1.02
C ASN A 20 3.62 8.43 1.32
N ARG A 21 4.51 8.51 0.33
CA ARG A 21 5.82 9.14 0.45
C ARG A 21 5.70 10.63 0.77
N ALA A 22 4.83 11.35 0.06
CA ALA A 22 4.56 12.76 0.33
C ALA A 22 3.95 12.99 1.73
N TYR A 23 3.05 12.09 2.16
CA TYR A 23 2.50 12.11 3.52
C TYR A 23 3.59 11.91 4.58
N CYS A 24 4.50 10.94 4.39
CA CYS A 24 5.62 10.73 5.31
C CYS A 24 6.59 11.93 5.35
N ALA A 25 6.92 12.52 4.20
CA ALA A 25 7.74 13.73 4.14
C ALA A 25 7.10 14.90 4.92
N ALA A 26 5.76 15.05 4.85
CA ALA A 26 5.04 16.07 5.63
C ALA A 26 5.11 15.85 7.15
N LEU A 27 5.38 14.61 7.59
CA LEU A 27 5.63 14.27 9.00
C LEU A 27 7.11 14.34 9.37
N GLY A 28 7.99 14.74 8.44
CA GLY A 28 9.45 14.79 8.64
C GLY A 28 10.17 13.46 8.41
N ASP A 29 9.52 12.47 7.79
CA ASP A 29 10.12 11.19 7.40
C ASP A 29 10.42 11.17 5.88
N ASP A 30 11.67 11.49 5.54
CA ASP A 30 12.20 11.45 4.18
C ASP A 30 12.91 10.11 3.85
N SER A 31 12.74 9.07 4.67
CA SER A 31 13.43 7.78 4.49
C SER A 31 12.93 6.98 3.27
N GLN A 32 11.78 7.35 2.71
CA GLN A 32 11.18 6.65 1.57
C GLN A 32 11.69 7.18 0.24
N LEU A 33 12.30 6.30 -0.55
CA LEU A 33 12.73 6.59 -1.91
C LEU A 33 11.54 6.76 -2.88
N PRO A 34 11.69 7.55 -3.96
CA PRO A 34 10.74 7.59 -5.06
C PRO A 34 10.48 6.20 -5.64
N TRP A 35 9.31 5.98 -6.23
CA TRP A 35 8.89 4.66 -6.75
C TRP A 35 9.92 4.01 -7.67
N ASP A 36 10.55 4.78 -8.56
CA ASP A 36 11.51 4.24 -9.54
C ASP A 36 12.83 3.79 -8.90
N GLU A 37 13.13 4.26 -7.69
CA GLU A 37 14.30 3.91 -6.90
C GLU A 37 13.96 2.95 -5.74
N ALA A 38 12.67 2.73 -5.47
CA ALA A 38 12.23 1.86 -4.41
C ALA A 38 12.63 0.39 -4.70
N PRO A 39 13.13 -0.33 -3.68
CA PRO A 39 13.55 -1.71 -3.86
C PRO A 39 12.37 -2.58 -4.32
N GLU A 40 12.67 -3.63 -5.09
CA GLU A 40 11.65 -4.49 -5.71
C GLU A 40 10.66 -5.08 -4.70
N TRP A 41 11.15 -5.50 -3.52
CA TRP A 41 10.28 -6.03 -2.47
C TRP A 41 9.27 -5.00 -1.96
N GLN A 42 9.63 -3.70 -1.95
CA GLN A 42 8.73 -2.63 -1.51
C GLN A 42 7.67 -2.39 -2.57
N ARG A 43 8.07 -2.25 -3.84
CA ARG A 43 7.14 -2.12 -4.97
C ARG A 43 6.15 -3.30 -5.04
N THR A 44 6.66 -4.51 -4.85
CA THR A 44 5.85 -5.75 -4.83
C THR A 44 4.82 -5.72 -3.71
N SER A 45 5.21 -5.30 -2.50
CA SER A 45 4.30 -5.19 -1.36
C SER A 45 3.19 -4.16 -1.60
N VAL A 46 3.51 -3.02 -2.22
CA VAL A 46 2.52 -2.00 -2.60
C VAL A 46 1.55 -2.55 -3.66
N ILE A 47 2.06 -3.23 -4.70
CA ILE A 47 1.23 -3.87 -5.74
C ILE A 47 0.27 -4.88 -5.12
N ARG A 48 0.75 -5.71 -4.18
CA ARG A 48 -0.10 -6.66 -3.44
C ARG A 48 -1.20 -5.97 -2.65
N GLY A 49 -0.91 -4.83 -2.02
CA GLY A 49 -1.93 -4.01 -1.35
C GLY A 49 -3.01 -3.49 -2.31
N VAL A 50 -2.61 -3.04 -3.51
CA VAL A 50 -3.58 -2.62 -4.54
C VAL A 50 -4.45 -3.82 -4.97
N VAL A 51 -3.83 -4.95 -5.29
CA VAL A 51 -4.54 -6.17 -5.70
C VAL A 51 -5.51 -6.63 -4.61
N PHE A 52 -5.10 -6.56 -3.34
CA PHE A 52 -5.96 -6.89 -2.20
C PHE A 52 -7.24 -6.04 -2.19
N HIS A 53 -7.13 -4.71 -2.29
CA HIS A 53 -8.31 -3.85 -2.31
C HIS A 53 -9.17 -4.01 -3.58
N VAL A 54 -8.57 -4.33 -4.74
CA VAL A 54 -9.32 -4.68 -5.96
C VAL A 54 -10.14 -5.96 -5.77
N GLN A 55 -9.56 -6.98 -5.13
CA GLN A 55 -10.23 -8.26 -4.87
C GLN A 55 -11.23 -8.20 -3.70
N HIS A 56 -11.02 -7.27 -2.78
CA HIS A 56 -11.82 -7.10 -1.57
C HIS A 56 -12.30 -5.64 -1.45
N PRO A 57 -13.26 -5.20 -2.29
CA PRO A 57 -13.69 -3.80 -2.34
C PRO A 57 -14.32 -3.30 -1.03
N GLN A 58 -14.83 -4.20 -0.19
CA GLN A 58 -15.39 -3.87 1.12
C GLN A 58 -14.37 -3.91 2.26
N ALA A 59 -13.11 -4.28 2.00
CA ALA A 59 -12.08 -4.34 3.02
C ALA A 59 -11.81 -2.96 3.64
N GLY A 60 -11.73 -2.93 4.96
CA GLY A 60 -11.34 -1.77 5.73
C GLY A 60 -9.83 -1.52 5.72
N PRO A 61 -9.37 -0.39 6.27
CA PRO A 61 -7.95 -0.14 6.53
C PRO A 61 -7.29 -1.22 7.40
N GLU A 62 -8.00 -1.71 8.42
CA GLU A 62 -7.51 -2.76 9.32
C GLU A 62 -7.27 -4.08 8.58
N ASP A 63 -8.16 -4.45 7.66
CA ASP A 63 -8.02 -5.68 6.86
C ASP A 63 -6.78 -5.62 5.96
N SER A 64 -6.52 -4.44 5.37
CA SER A 64 -5.32 -4.20 4.56
C SER A 64 -4.05 -4.30 5.40
N HIS A 65 -4.05 -3.70 6.60
CA HIS A 65 -2.91 -3.77 7.53
C HIS A 65 -2.63 -5.21 7.97
N GLU A 66 -3.67 -5.97 8.32
CA GLU A 66 -3.52 -7.37 8.71
C GLU A 66 -3.01 -8.24 7.55
N SER A 67 -3.47 -7.95 6.32
CA SER A 67 -2.95 -8.59 5.10
C SER A 67 -1.45 -8.30 4.91
N TRP A 68 -1.04 -7.03 5.04
CA TRP A 68 0.37 -6.62 4.99
C TRP A 68 1.22 -7.28 6.08
N MET A 69 0.73 -7.34 7.32
CA MET A 69 1.43 -7.99 8.43
C MET A 69 1.64 -9.48 8.16
N ARG A 70 0.63 -10.18 7.65
CA ARG A 70 0.73 -11.60 7.30
C ARG A 70 1.74 -11.84 6.19
N GLU A 71 1.77 -10.99 5.17
CA GLU A 71 2.78 -11.05 4.11
C GLU A 71 4.19 -10.86 4.68
N LYS A 72 4.38 -9.83 5.51
CA LYS A 72 5.67 -9.53 6.15
C LYS A 72 6.15 -10.68 7.03
N ARG A 73 5.28 -11.21 7.90
CA ARG A 73 5.61 -12.37 8.74
C ARG A 73 5.98 -13.60 7.90
N SER A 74 5.26 -13.85 6.81
CA SER A 74 5.57 -14.96 5.88
C SER A 74 6.92 -14.78 5.17
N ALA A 75 7.34 -13.53 4.95
CA ALA A 75 8.66 -13.20 4.42
C ALA A 75 9.78 -13.18 5.49
N GLY A 76 9.46 -13.57 6.73
CA GLY A 76 10.38 -13.65 7.86
C GLY A 76 10.60 -12.34 8.59
N TRP A 77 9.70 -11.36 8.44
CA TRP A 77 9.78 -10.12 9.21
C TRP A 77 9.20 -10.29 10.61
N ALA A 78 9.80 -9.59 11.57
CA ALA A 78 9.38 -9.57 12.97
C ALA A 78 9.22 -8.14 13.48
N TYR A 79 8.53 -7.99 14.61
CA TYR A 79 8.48 -6.71 15.30
C TYR A 79 9.89 -6.27 15.73
N GLY A 80 10.16 -4.97 15.61
CA GLY A 80 11.32 -4.31 16.22
C GLY A 80 11.08 -2.81 16.25
N GLU A 81 11.73 -2.10 17.18
CA GLU A 81 11.49 -0.67 17.44
C GLU A 81 11.79 0.22 16.23
N VAL A 82 12.71 -0.23 15.37
CA VAL A 82 13.09 0.45 14.14
C VAL A 82 12.93 -0.48 12.94
N LYS A 83 12.65 0.12 11.78
CA LYS A 83 12.61 -0.60 10.52
C LYS A 83 14.05 -0.91 10.09
N ASP A 84 14.35 -2.20 9.96
CA ASP A 84 15.63 -2.69 9.47
C ASP A 84 15.35 -3.74 8.38
N ALA A 85 15.84 -3.48 7.17
CA ALA A 85 15.61 -4.38 6.04
C ALA A 85 16.51 -5.62 6.08
N ASP A 86 17.70 -5.51 6.67
CA ASP A 86 18.68 -6.59 6.78
C ASP A 86 18.28 -7.53 7.92
N ALA A 87 17.92 -6.98 9.09
CA ALA A 87 17.41 -7.74 10.22
C ALA A 87 15.92 -8.15 10.06
N LYS A 88 15.24 -7.65 9.02
CA LYS A 88 13.82 -7.83 8.74
C LYS A 88 12.92 -7.46 9.94
N THR A 89 13.18 -6.31 10.55
CA THR A 89 12.33 -5.79 11.63
C THR A 89 11.47 -4.61 11.17
N HIS A 90 10.27 -4.47 11.74
CA HIS A 90 9.41 -3.32 11.47
C HIS A 90 8.55 -2.93 12.67
N PRO A 91 8.46 -1.63 13.05
CA PRO A 91 7.71 -1.19 14.24
C PRO A 91 6.21 -1.37 14.10
N CYS A 92 5.68 -1.27 12.88
CA CYS A 92 4.26 -1.47 12.62
C CYS A 92 3.78 -2.93 12.62
N LEU A 93 4.62 -3.93 12.95
CA LEU A 93 4.20 -5.33 13.05
C LEU A 93 3.43 -5.63 14.37
N VAL A 94 2.48 -4.76 14.66
CA VAL A 94 1.55 -4.79 15.80
C VAL A 94 0.10 -4.65 15.27
N PRO A 95 -0.93 -5.09 16.02
CA PRO A 95 -2.33 -4.91 15.63
C PRO A 95 -2.68 -3.47 15.25
N PHE A 96 -3.62 -3.30 14.31
CA PHE A 96 -3.98 -2.00 13.75
C PHE A 96 -4.34 -0.95 14.82
N GLU A 97 -5.08 -1.36 15.85
CA GLU A 97 -5.49 -0.51 16.96
C GLU A 97 -4.33 -0.02 17.86
N GLN A 98 -3.17 -0.67 17.77
CA GLN A 98 -1.95 -0.31 18.51
C GLN A 98 -1.00 0.59 17.71
N LEU A 99 -1.29 0.80 16.42
CA LEU A 99 -0.54 1.75 15.61
C LEU A 99 -0.74 3.18 16.11
N ALA A 100 0.30 4.00 15.98
CA ALA A 100 0.14 5.43 16.10
C ALA A 100 -0.86 5.95 15.05
N PRO A 101 -1.65 7.01 15.33
CA PRO A 101 -2.61 7.56 14.37
C PRO A 101 -1.99 7.92 13.01
N SER A 102 -0.73 8.36 13.00
CA SER A 102 0.00 8.65 11.76
C SER A 102 0.31 7.41 10.93
N GLN A 103 0.47 6.24 11.53
CA GLN A 103 0.63 4.98 10.80
C GLN A 103 -0.72 4.46 10.31
N GLN A 104 -1.78 4.52 11.12
CA GLN A 104 -3.14 4.17 10.68
C GLN A 104 -3.58 5.01 9.48
N ALA A 105 -3.27 6.31 9.49
CA ALA A 105 -3.62 7.23 8.41
C ALA A 105 -3.09 6.75 7.04
N LYS A 106 -1.96 6.04 6.99
CA LYS A 106 -1.40 5.51 5.75
C LYS A 106 -2.33 4.47 5.13
N ASP A 107 -2.91 3.57 5.91
CA ASP A 107 -3.88 2.58 5.42
C ASP A 107 -5.17 3.24 4.93
N TYR A 108 -5.69 4.25 5.65
CA TYR A 108 -6.86 5.02 5.21
C TYR A 108 -6.60 5.73 3.87
N ILE A 109 -5.45 6.41 3.75
CA ILE A 109 -5.05 7.13 2.54
C ILE A 109 -4.86 6.15 1.38
N PHE A 110 -4.15 5.05 1.62
CA PHE A 110 -3.89 4.01 0.62
C PHE A 110 -5.19 3.44 0.06
N ARG A 111 -6.10 3.02 0.95
CA ARG A 111 -7.42 2.51 0.57
C ARG A 111 -8.20 3.51 -0.29
N ALA A 112 -8.27 4.77 0.16
CA ALA A 112 -9.02 5.81 -0.54
C ALA A 112 -8.49 6.03 -1.97
N ILE A 113 -7.18 6.03 -2.15
CA ILE A 113 -6.54 6.15 -3.48
C ILE A 113 -6.90 4.96 -4.35
N VAL A 114 -6.73 3.73 -3.84
CA VAL A 114 -7.00 2.53 -4.62
C VAL A 114 -8.46 2.52 -5.07
N HIS A 115 -9.40 2.69 -4.15
CA HIS A 115 -10.83 2.62 -4.45
C HIS A 115 -11.26 3.69 -5.47
N GLN A 116 -10.83 4.93 -5.29
CA GLN A 116 -11.17 6.02 -6.21
C GLN A 116 -10.63 5.80 -7.64
N LEU A 117 -9.45 5.17 -7.75
CA LEU A 117 -8.81 4.91 -9.04
C LEU A 117 -9.27 3.59 -9.67
N THR A 118 -9.74 2.63 -8.88
CA THR A 118 -10.30 1.36 -9.38
C THR A 118 -11.74 1.50 -9.85
N ASP A 119 -12.54 2.38 -9.23
CA ASP A 119 -13.90 2.68 -9.70
C ASP A 119 -13.91 3.33 -11.10
N SER A 120 -12.75 3.82 -11.54
CA SER A 120 -12.52 4.35 -12.88
C SER A 120 -12.03 3.30 -13.89
N LEU A 121 -11.90 2.03 -13.49
CA LEU A 121 -11.57 0.94 -14.41
C LEU A 121 -12.77 0.66 -15.31
N PRO A 122 -12.60 0.61 -16.65
CA PRO A 122 -13.68 0.19 -17.53
C PRO A 122 -14.12 -1.21 -17.12
N THR A 123 -15.39 -1.38 -16.79
CA THR A 123 -15.99 -2.69 -16.65
C THR A 123 -15.84 -3.38 -18.00
N THR A 124 -14.96 -4.37 -18.09
CA THR A 124 -14.95 -5.27 -19.25
C THR A 124 -16.35 -5.83 -19.39
N GLY A 125 -16.99 -5.48 -20.50
CA GLY A 125 -18.39 -5.75 -20.78
C GLY A 125 -18.79 -7.18 -20.46
N GLY A 126 -19.82 -7.31 -19.64
CA GLY A 126 -20.79 -8.37 -19.82
C GLY A 126 -21.77 -7.93 -20.91
N ASP A 127 -21.39 -8.10 -22.18
CA ASP A 127 -22.35 -8.13 -23.27
C ASP A 127 -22.97 -9.52 -23.30
N SER A 128 -24.31 -9.61 -23.18
CA SER A 128 -25.19 -10.15 -24.24
C SER A 128 -26.51 -10.66 -23.67
N GLN A 129 -27.57 -9.97 -24.10
CA GLN A 129 -28.97 -10.41 -24.22
C GLN A 129 -29.83 -10.55 -22.96
#